data_AF-A0A2W4TE98-F1
#
_entry.id   AF-A0A2W4TE98-F1
#
_cell.length_a   1.000
_cell.length_b   1.000
_cell.length_c   1.000
_cell.angle_alpha   90.00
_cell.angle_beta   90.00
_cell.angle_gamma   90.00
#
_symmetry.space_group_name_H-M   'P 1'
#
loop_
_entity.id
_entity.type
_entity.pdbx_description
1 polymer ?
#
loop_
_entity_poly.entity_id
_entity_poly.type
_entity_poly.pdbx_seq_one_letter_code
_entity_poly.pdbx_strand_id
1 'polypeptide(L)'
;MQLPFYTLDVFTEKRFSGNPLAVVLDADQLATDQMLAIAREFNLSETIFVQKPANPAHTAKVRIFTPGAEIPFAGHPTAGVATLLAELRAPDPNKDLDAIIALEENIGIVRVGVRLRKGEAAFAEFDAPKLPEQSGTLPPVESIAAAVSLLPREIGFANHRPTRFAAGNSFAFIPVASLEAMAKAEVNSQHWATAISGQGLAGAFLYTRETVHTTSSFHARMFAPDLGVPEDPATGSAAVTFAGVIQMFDELPDGHHKRIIEQGFEMGRPSIISLTLEVAGGQLRNVRIGGSAVRVTEGRVTI
;
A
#
# COMPACT_ATOMS: atom_id res chain seq x y z
N MET A 1 -20.58 16.48 -17.30
CA MET A 1 -20.14 15.13 -17.74
C MET A 1 -20.47 14.12 -16.65
N GLN A 2 -20.73 12.84 -16.97
CA GLN A 2 -20.92 11.79 -15.94
C GLN A 2 -19.91 10.66 -16.17
N LEU A 3 -19.12 10.33 -15.15
CA LEU A 3 -18.09 9.28 -15.20
C LEU A 3 -18.47 8.12 -14.28
N PRO A 4 -18.40 6.85 -14.71
CA PRO A 4 -18.61 5.71 -13.84
C PRO A 4 -17.54 5.68 -12.74
N PHE A 5 -17.95 5.35 -11.51
CA PHE A 5 -17.00 5.06 -10.44
C PHE A 5 -17.38 3.79 -9.70
N TYR A 6 -16.38 3.20 -9.08
CA TYR A 6 -16.48 2.07 -8.19
C TYR A 6 -15.71 2.37 -6.91
N THR A 7 -16.19 1.86 -5.78
CA THR A 7 -15.36 1.74 -4.59
C THR A 7 -15.05 0.27 -4.34
N LEU A 8 -13.83 0.01 -3.90
CA LEU A 8 -13.35 -1.30 -3.50
C LEU A 8 -12.76 -1.21 -2.11
N ASP A 9 -12.76 -2.32 -1.40
CA ASP A 9 -11.90 -2.52 -0.26
C ASP A 9 -10.78 -3.48 -0.66
N VAL A 10 -9.53 -3.03 -0.55
CA VAL A 10 -8.33 -3.75 -0.99
C VAL A 10 -7.57 -4.32 0.21
N PHE A 11 -6.82 -5.41 -0.02
CA PHE A 11 -6.15 -6.20 1.02
C PHE A 11 -7.13 -6.83 2.01
N THR A 12 -8.32 -7.18 1.54
CA THR A 12 -9.34 -7.86 2.35
C THR A 12 -10.28 -8.70 1.49
N GLU A 13 -10.92 -9.67 2.13
CA GLU A 13 -12.00 -10.48 1.55
C GLU A 13 -13.39 -10.01 2.04
N LYS A 14 -13.42 -9.01 2.92
CA LYS A 14 -14.64 -8.53 3.57
C LYS A 14 -14.88 -7.06 3.23
N ARG A 15 -16.11 -6.76 2.79
CA ARG A 15 -16.56 -5.37 2.63
C ARG A 15 -16.51 -4.64 3.97
N PHE A 16 -16.25 -3.35 3.90
CA PHE A 16 -16.06 -2.40 5.00
C PHE A 16 -14.84 -2.71 5.88
N SER A 17 -13.87 -3.44 5.34
CA SER A 17 -12.57 -3.75 5.94
C SER A 17 -11.47 -3.37 4.94
N GLY A 18 -10.19 -3.67 5.17
CA GLY A 18 -9.18 -3.37 4.15
C GLY A 18 -8.95 -1.87 3.94
N ASN A 19 -8.25 -1.53 2.86
CA ASN A 19 -8.02 -0.15 2.44
C ASN A 19 -9.03 0.28 1.35
N PRO A 20 -9.91 1.28 1.61
CA PRO A 20 -10.84 1.80 0.63
C PRO A 20 -10.13 2.43 -0.57
N LEU A 21 -10.61 2.12 -1.76
CA LEU A 21 -10.15 2.69 -3.01
C LEU A 21 -11.34 3.21 -3.81
N ALA A 22 -11.27 4.45 -4.29
CA ALA A 22 -12.15 4.94 -5.34
C ALA A 22 -11.48 4.75 -6.72
N VAL A 23 -12.20 4.14 -7.66
CA VAL A 23 -11.78 3.96 -9.05
C VAL A 23 -12.73 4.72 -9.95
N VAL A 24 -12.24 5.72 -10.67
CA VAL A 24 -13.03 6.51 -11.64
C VAL A 24 -12.65 6.07 -13.05
N LEU A 25 -13.62 5.59 -13.83
CA LEU A 25 -13.42 5.14 -15.20
C LEU A 25 -13.60 6.29 -16.21
N ASP A 26 -13.14 6.05 -17.44
CA ASP A 26 -13.30 6.94 -18.59
C ASP A 26 -12.79 8.38 -18.35
N ALA A 27 -11.71 8.50 -17.57
CA ALA A 27 -11.15 9.77 -17.11
C ALA A 27 -10.27 10.48 -18.15
N ASP A 28 -10.42 10.19 -19.44
CA ASP A 28 -9.58 10.73 -20.53
C ASP A 28 -9.63 12.25 -20.63
N GLN A 29 -10.80 12.84 -20.35
CA GLN A 29 -11.08 14.27 -20.53
C GLN A 29 -10.90 15.10 -19.26
N LEU A 30 -10.53 14.48 -18.13
CA LEU A 30 -10.33 15.21 -16.88
C LEU A 30 -8.97 15.91 -16.88
N ALA A 31 -8.99 17.20 -16.54
CA ALA A 31 -7.78 17.93 -16.18
C ALA A 31 -7.25 17.49 -14.81
N THR A 32 -5.96 17.71 -14.56
CA THR A 32 -5.29 17.28 -13.31
C THR A 32 -5.91 17.90 -12.06
N ASP A 33 -6.31 19.17 -12.13
CA ASP A 33 -7.00 19.87 -11.03
C ASP A 33 -8.40 19.30 -10.75
N GLN A 34 -9.12 18.87 -11.79
CA GLN A 34 -10.39 18.16 -11.64
C GLN A 34 -10.21 16.79 -10.98
N MET A 35 -9.20 16.01 -11.40
CA MET A 35 -8.88 14.73 -10.76
C MET A 35 -8.55 14.91 -9.28
N LEU A 36 -7.74 15.93 -8.95
CA LEU A 36 -7.41 16.27 -7.57
C LEU A 36 -8.64 16.71 -6.76
N ALA A 37 -9.53 17.51 -7.35
CA ALA A 37 -10.79 17.91 -6.70
C ALA A 37 -11.69 16.70 -6.42
N ILE A 38 -11.82 15.77 -7.36
CA ILE A 38 -12.59 14.53 -7.17
C ILE A 38 -11.96 13.65 -6.09
N ALA A 39 -10.63 13.51 -6.07
CA ALA A 39 -9.93 12.74 -5.04
C ALA A 39 -10.19 13.32 -3.63
N ARG A 40 -10.22 14.65 -3.51
CA ARG A 40 -10.60 15.34 -2.26
C ARG A 40 -12.06 15.11 -1.89
N GLU A 41 -12.97 15.10 -2.86
CA GLU A 41 -14.40 14.84 -2.61
C GLU A 41 -14.65 13.41 -2.11
N PHE A 42 -13.96 12.41 -2.67
CA PHE A 42 -14.01 11.05 -2.14
C PHE A 42 -13.40 10.94 -0.73
N ASN A 43 -12.37 11.75 -0.45
CA ASN A 43 -11.68 11.80 0.84
C ASN A 43 -11.23 10.42 1.35
N LEU A 44 -10.81 9.55 0.42
CA LEU A 44 -10.13 8.29 0.72
C LEU A 44 -8.62 8.50 0.66
N SER A 45 -7.82 7.52 1.11
CA SER A 45 -6.37 7.65 1.06
C SER A 45 -5.87 7.86 -0.38
N GLU A 46 -6.49 7.16 -1.34
CA GLU A 46 -6.23 7.34 -2.76
C GLU A 46 -7.49 7.19 -3.63
N THR A 47 -7.50 7.92 -4.75
CA THR A 47 -8.40 7.73 -5.89
C THR A 47 -7.58 7.46 -7.13
N ILE A 48 -7.96 6.43 -7.90
CA ILE A 48 -7.30 6.06 -9.15
C ILE A 48 -8.21 6.33 -10.35
N PHE A 49 -7.67 7.02 -11.34
CA PHE A 49 -8.37 7.44 -12.56
C PHE A 49 -7.90 6.59 -13.73
N VAL A 50 -8.83 5.92 -14.39
CA VAL A 50 -8.58 5.03 -15.52
C VAL A 50 -8.78 5.78 -16.83
N GLN A 51 -7.76 5.74 -17.69
CA GLN A 51 -7.71 6.37 -18.99
C GLN A 51 -7.36 5.33 -20.06
N LYS A 52 -7.59 5.68 -21.33
CA LYS A 52 -7.14 4.87 -22.46
C LYS A 52 -5.61 4.73 -22.42
N PRO A 53 -5.07 3.52 -22.62
CA PRO A 53 -3.63 3.33 -22.65
C PRO A 53 -3.04 4.00 -23.89
N ALA A 54 -1.79 4.45 -23.79
CA ALA A 54 -1.03 4.95 -24.92
C ALA A 54 -0.66 3.80 -25.89
N ASN A 55 -0.32 2.63 -25.35
CA ASN A 55 -0.12 1.41 -26.14
C ASN A 55 -1.38 0.53 -26.10
N PRO A 56 -2.04 0.27 -27.24
CA PRO A 56 -3.23 -0.59 -27.31
C PRO A 56 -3.03 -2.04 -26.82
N ALA A 57 -1.78 -2.51 -26.69
CA ALA A 57 -1.48 -3.81 -26.09
C ALA A 57 -1.58 -3.81 -24.55
N HIS A 58 -1.62 -2.63 -23.92
CA HIS A 58 -1.83 -2.50 -22.48
C HIS A 58 -3.31 -2.42 -22.14
N THR A 59 -3.63 -2.66 -20.88
CA THR A 59 -5.02 -2.68 -20.40
C THR A 59 -5.56 -1.28 -20.18
N ALA A 60 -4.82 -0.41 -19.50
CA ALA A 60 -5.22 0.95 -19.20
C ALA A 60 -4.01 1.83 -18.88
N LYS A 61 -4.16 3.13 -19.04
CA LYS A 61 -3.33 4.13 -18.35
C LYS A 61 -4.04 4.54 -17.07
N VAL A 62 -3.31 4.69 -15.98
CA VAL A 62 -3.89 5.10 -14.70
C VAL A 62 -3.10 6.22 -14.06
N ARG A 63 -3.81 7.08 -13.32
CA ARG A 63 -3.22 8.14 -12.49
C ARG A 63 -3.77 8.04 -11.09
N ILE A 64 -2.91 8.21 -10.09
CA ILE A 64 -3.23 7.97 -8.67
C ILE A 64 -3.08 9.27 -7.92
N PHE A 65 -4.11 9.63 -7.16
CA PHE A 65 -4.14 10.86 -6.37
C PHE A 65 -4.47 10.54 -4.93
N THR A 66 -3.71 11.12 -4.00
CA THR A 66 -4.19 11.35 -2.64
C THR A 66 -5.10 12.59 -2.63
N PRO A 67 -5.75 12.93 -1.50
CA PRO A 67 -6.44 14.22 -1.37
C PRO A 67 -5.48 15.43 -1.52
N GLY A 68 -4.18 15.23 -1.28
CA GLY A 68 -3.16 16.26 -1.34
C GLY A 68 -2.58 16.48 -2.74
N ALA A 69 -2.21 15.41 -3.45
CA ALA A 69 -1.45 15.47 -4.70
C ALA A 69 -1.53 14.19 -5.53
N GLU A 70 -1.07 14.26 -6.79
CA GLU A 70 -0.79 13.08 -7.61
C GLU A 70 0.48 12.37 -7.09
N ILE A 71 0.44 11.04 -7.07
CA ILE A 71 1.58 10.20 -6.70
C ILE A 71 1.95 9.24 -7.84
N PRO A 72 3.23 8.87 -7.99
CA PRO A 72 3.67 8.09 -9.14
C PRO A 72 3.26 6.62 -9.10
N PHE A 73 3.00 6.09 -7.90
CA PHE A 73 2.69 4.69 -7.63
C PHE A 73 2.06 4.53 -6.24
N ALA A 74 1.10 3.62 -6.11
CA ALA A 74 0.64 3.10 -4.82
C ALA A 74 0.15 1.66 -4.97
N GLY A 75 0.48 0.80 -3.99
CA GLY A 75 0.24 -0.63 -4.14
C GLY A 75 -1.23 -1.05 -4.09
N HIS A 76 -2.01 -0.49 -3.16
CA HIS A 76 -3.43 -0.83 -3.03
C HIS A 76 -4.25 -0.34 -4.24
N PRO A 77 -4.03 0.89 -4.79
CA PRO A 77 -4.74 1.34 -5.98
C PRO A 77 -4.45 0.48 -7.21
N THR A 78 -3.18 0.09 -7.42
CA THR A 78 -2.76 -0.82 -8.50
C THR A 78 -3.44 -2.19 -8.41
N ALA A 79 -3.45 -2.81 -7.22
CA ALA A 79 -4.12 -4.10 -7.02
C ALA A 79 -5.64 -3.99 -7.21
N GLY A 80 -6.27 -2.96 -6.63
CA GLY A 80 -7.71 -2.77 -6.70
C GLY A 80 -8.22 -2.48 -8.11
N VAL A 81 -7.56 -1.57 -8.85
CA VAL A 81 -7.95 -1.26 -10.23
C VAL A 81 -7.75 -2.45 -11.15
N ALA A 82 -6.65 -3.21 -10.99
CA ALA A 82 -6.41 -4.40 -11.80
C ALA A 82 -7.52 -5.44 -11.58
N THR A 83 -7.90 -5.63 -10.32
CA THR A 83 -8.99 -6.53 -9.94
C THR A 83 -10.31 -6.12 -10.60
N LEU A 84 -10.68 -4.84 -10.47
CA LEU A 84 -11.90 -4.31 -11.10
C LEU A 84 -11.87 -4.47 -12.62
N LEU A 85 -10.75 -4.16 -13.27
CA LEU A 85 -10.64 -4.25 -14.73
C LEU A 85 -10.71 -5.70 -15.22
N ALA A 86 -10.19 -6.67 -14.44
CA ALA A 86 -10.35 -8.09 -14.74
C ALA A 86 -11.82 -8.53 -14.61
N GLU A 87 -12.51 -8.11 -13.54
CA GLU A 87 -13.93 -8.40 -13.33
C GLU A 87 -14.80 -7.83 -14.46
N LEU A 88 -14.60 -6.57 -14.84
CA LEU A 88 -15.38 -5.91 -15.90
C LEU A 88 -15.13 -6.49 -17.30
N ARG A 89 -13.98 -7.15 -17.50
CA ARG A 89 -13.62 -7.82 -18.76
C ARG A 89 -13.97 -9.31 -18.78
N ALA A 90 -14.35 -9.88 -17.63
CA ALA A 90 -14.70 -11.29 -17.55
C ALA A 90 -15.92 -11.59 -18.43
N PRO A 91 -15.83 -12.53 -19.40
CA PRO A 91 -16.96 -12.85 -20.28
C PRO A 91 -18.15 -13.46 -19.53
N ASP A 92 -17.87 -14.16 -18.43
CA ASP A 92 -18.84 -14.76 -17.54
C ASP A 92 -18.37 -14.57 -16.09
N PRO A 93 -19.07 -13.78 -15.26
CA PRO A 93 -18.68 -13.53 -13.87
C PRO A 93 -18.76 -14.78 -12.98
N ASN A 94 -19.34 -15.89 -13.47
CA ASN A 94 -19.46 -17.14 -12.72
C ASN A 94 -18.34 -18.15 -13.01
N LYS A 95 -17.38 -17.80 -13.86
CA LYS A 95 -16.25 -18.67 -14.21
C LYS A 95 -14.96 -18.19 -13.58
N ASP A 96 -14.13 -19.16 -13.23
CA ASP A 96 -12.76 -18.91 -12.82
C ASP A 96 -11.98 -18.31 -13.99
N LEU A 97 -11.20 -17.28 -13.70
CA LEU A 97 -10.38 -16.57 -14.68
C LEU A 97 -9.03 -16.21 -14.06
N ASP A 98 -7.96 -16.50 -14.79
CA ASP A 98 -6.64 -15.91 -14.54
C ASP A 98 -6.38 -14.87 -15.65
N ALA A 99 -6.03 -13.65 -15.24
CA ALA A 99 -5.81 -12.54 -16.14
C ALA A 99 -4.50 -11.82 -15.84
N ILE A 100 -3.88 -11.23 -16.86
CA ILE A 100 -2.80 -10.27 -16.71
C ILE A 100 -3.32 -8.88 -17.09
N ILE A 101 -3.25 -7.95 -16.15
CA ILE A 101 -3.67 -6.57 -16.33
C ILE A 101 -2.40 -5.71 -16.41
N ALA A 102 -2.15 -5.13 -17.59
CA ALA A 102 -0.99 -4.26 -17.84
C ALA A 102 -1.40 -2.79 -17.70
N LEU A 103 -0.90 -2.12 -16.67
CA LEU A 103 -1.21 -0.73 -16.33
C LEU A 103 -0.05 0.18 -16.70
N GLU A 104 -0.32 1.27 -17.41
CA GLU A 104 0.64 2.37 -17.60
C GLU A 104 0.50 3.34 -16.43
N GLU A 105 1.44 3.28 -15.49
CA GLU A 105 1.53 4.20 -14.36
C GLU A 105 2.68 5.21 -14.57
N ASN A 106 2.72 6.27 -13.76
CA ASN A 106 3.81 7.25 -13.82
C ASN A 106 5.18 6.65 -13.42
N ILE A 107 5.19 5.53 -12.68
CA ILE A 107 6.41 4.76 -12.37
C ILE A 107 6.85 3.81 -13.50
N GLY A 108 6.05 3.68 -14.55
CA GLY A 108 6.26 2.74 -15.65
C GLY A 108 5.14 1.71 -15.77
N ILE A 109 5.38 0.66 -16.55
CA ILE A 109 4.37 -0.37 -16.82
C ILE A 109 4.37 -1.39 -15.68
N VAL A 110 3.22 -1.57 -15.02
CA VAL A 110 3.01 -2.58 -13.99
C VAL A 110 2.14 -3.70 -14.54
N ARG A 111 2.58 -4.95 -14.40
CA ARG A 111 1.84 -6.15 -14.80
C ARG A 111 1.28 -6.84 -13.58
N VAL A 112 -0.04 -6.87 -13.48
CA VAL A 112 -0.75 -7.44 -12.33
C VAL A 112 -1.39 -8.76 -12.75
N GLY A 113 -0.99 -9.85 -12.07
CA GLY A 113 -1.69 -11.11 -12.13
C GLY A 113 -2.95 -11.04 -11.29
N VAL A 114 -4.10 -11.30 -11.89
CA VAL A 114 -5.40 -11.31 -11.22
C VAL A 114 -6.01 -12.69 -11.31
N ARG A 115 -6.50 -13.17 -10.17
CA ARG A 115 -7.20 -14.44 -10.02
C ARG A 115 -8.63 -14.17 -9.59
N LEU A 116 -9.59 -14.51 -10.45
CA LEU A 116 -11.01 -14.53 -10.13
C LEU A 116 -11.43 -15.99 -9.91
N ARG A 117 -12.03 -16.29 -8.77
CA ARG A 117 -12.57 -17.61 -8.44
C ARG A 117 -14.00 -17.49 -7.94
N LYS A 118 -14.85 -18.43 -8.33
CA LYS A 118 -16.26 -18.39 -7.95
C LYS A 118 -16.43 -18.46 -6.42
N GLY A 119 -17.08 -17.45 -5.86
CA GLY A 119 -17.40 -17.39 -4.42
C GLY A 119 -16.25 -16.95 -3.53
N GLU A 120 -15.10 -16.58 -4.10
CA GLU A 120 -13.95 -16.03 -3.40
C GLU A 120 -13.79 -14.55 -3.73
N ALA A 121 -13.12 -13.80 -2.86
CA ALA A 121 -12.67 -12.47 -3.20
C ALA A 121 -11.59 -12.57 -4.30
N ALA A 122 -11.61 -11.63 -5.23
CA ALA A 122 -10.62 -11.61 -6.28
C ALA A 122 -9.25 -11.25 -5.71
N PHE A 123 -8.19 -11.91 -6.20
CA PHE A 123 -6.83 -11.74 -5.70
C PHE A 123 -5.95 -11.14 -6.78
N ALA A 124 -5.17 -10.12 -6.44
CA ALA A 124 -4.21 -9.50 -7.32
C ALA A 124 -2.79 -9.58 -6.74
N GLU A 125 -1.79 -9.80 -7.60
CA GLU A 125 -0.39 -9.72 -7.23
C GLU A 125 0.47 -9.15 -8.37
N PHE A 126 1.54 -8.46 -8.02
CA PHE A 126 2.47 -7.90 -8.99
C PHE A 126 3.86 -7.72 -8.39
N ASP A 127 4.87 -7.77 -9.25
CA ASP A 127 6.25 -7.49 -8.88
C ASP A 127 6.44 -5.99 -8.69
N ALA A 128 7.15 -5.62 -7.63
CA ALA A 128 7.47 -4.26 -7.30
C ALA A 128 8.25 -3.61 -8.45
N PRO A 129 7.85 -2.40 -8.91
CA PRO A 129 8.53 -1.74 -10.03
C PRO A 129 9.97 -1.32 -9.69
N LYS A 130 10.29 -1.17 -8.40
CA LYS A 130 11.63 -0.87 -7.90
C LYS A 130 11.90 -1.69 -6.65
N LEU A 131 13.12 -2.22 -6.53
CA LEU A 131 13.58 -2.89 -5.31
C LEU A 131 13.88 -1.87 -4.20
N PRO A 132 13.66 -2.24 -2.94
CA PRO A 132 13.98 -1.36 -1.81
C PRO A 132 15.49 -1.17 -1.64
N GLU A 133 15.87 0.08 -1.38
CA GLU A 133 17.23 0.48 -1.06
C GLU A 133 17.25 1.36 0.20
N GLN A 134 18.33 1.28 0.97
CA GLN A 134 18.52 2.16 2.11
C GLN A 134 18.72 3.60 1.59
N SER A 135 17.93 4.55 2.09
CA SER A 135 17.84 5.91 1.50
C SER A 135 18.27 7.03 2.47
N GLY A 136 18.94 6.68 3.56
CA GLY A 136 19.52 7.63 4.49
C GLY A 136 19.46 7.16 5.94
N THR A 137 19.59 8.13 6.85
CA THR A 137 19.48 7.93 8.30
C THR A 137 18.16 8.50 8.82
N LEU A 138 17.75 8.06 10.01
CA LEU A 138 16.68 8.67 10.78
C LEU A 138 17.26 9.42 11.99
N PRO A 139 16.49 10.32 12.62
CA PRO A 139 16.89 10.94 13.89
C PRO A 139 17.15 9.92 15.02
N PRO A 140 17.70 10.35 16.17
CA PRO A 140 17.85 9.51 17.35
C PRO A 140 16.54 8.86 17.79
N VAL A 141 16.64 7.69 18.42
CA VAL A 141 15.48 6.88 18.83
C VAL A 141 14.53 7.65 19.74
N GLU A 142 15.04 8.56 20.56
CA GLU A 142 14.26 9.41 21.45
C GLU A 142 13.34 10.36 20.69
N SER A 143 13.85 10.95 19.60
CA SER A 143 13.07 11.84 18.73
C SER A 143 12.00 11.07 17.96
N ILE A 144 12.35 9.87 17.49
CA ILE A 144 11.41 8.99 16.79
C ILE A 144 10.30 8.54 17.74
N ALA A 145 10.65 8.05 18.93
CA ALA A 145 9.71 7.59 19.94
C ALA A 145 8.73 8.71 20.33
N ALA A 146 9.24 9.91 20.59
CA ALA A 146 8.43 11.09 20.90
C ALA A 146 7.48 11.48 19.76
N ALA A 147 7.88 11.32 18.50
CA ALA A 147 7.04 11.63 17.33
C ALA A 147 5.83 10.70 17.19
N VAL A 148 5.91 9.47 17.71
CA VAL A 148 4.82 8.49 17.68
C VAL A 148 4.25 8.20 19.08
N SER A 149 4.50 9.09 20.05
CA SER A 149 3.99 9.03 21.42
C SER A 149 4.35 7.75 22.19
N LEU A 150 5.51 7.17 21.89
CA LEU A 150 6.06 5.99 22.57
C LEU A 150 7.26 6.35 23.45
N LEU A 151 7.58 5.46 24.38
CA LEU A 151 8.85 5.52 25.12
C LEU A 151 10.00 5.00 24.27
N PRO A 152 11.23 5.51 24.41
CA PRO A 152 12.39 5.00 23.66
C PRO A 152 12.61 3.49 23.80
N ARG A 153 12.31 2.92 24.98
CA ARG A 153 12.40 1.48 25.25
C ARG A 153 11.35 0.62 24.53
N GLU A 154 10.31 1.24 23.99
CA GLU A 154 9.26 0.58 23.21
C GLU A 154 9.59 0.56 21.71
N ILE A 155 10.70 1.20 21.29
CA ILE A 155 11.21 1.20 19.93
C ILE A 155 12.31 0.14 19.79
N GLY A 156 12.14 -0.75 18.81
CA GLY A 156 13.05 -1.88 18.56
C GLY A 156 12.55 -3.20 19.14
N PHE A 157 13.04 -4.29 18.55
CA PHE A 157 12.94 -5.65 19.08
C PHE A 157 14.05 -6.50 18.46
N ALA A 158 14.58 -7.47 19.22
CA ALA A 158 15.72 -8.28 18.79
C ALA A 158 16.86 -7.41 18.20
N ASN A 159 17.17 -7.59 16.92
CA ASN A 159 18.18 -6.80 16.18
C ASN A 159 17.58 -5.67 15.31
N HIS A 160 16.25 -5.57 15.22
CA HIS A 160 15.59 -4.54 14.43
C HIS A 160 15.70 -3.18 15.12
N ARG A 161 16.13 -2.18 14.35
CA ARG A 161 16.27 -0.78 14.76
C ARG A 161 15.65 0.15 13.71
N PRO A 162 15.33 1.41 14.06
CA PRO A 162 14.77 2.35 13.10
C PRO A 162 15.69 2.52 11.88
N THR A 163 15.11 2.42 10.68
CA THR A 163 15.85 2.53 9.41
C THR A 163 15.02 3.23 8.35
N ARG A 164 15.71 3.79 7.35
CA ARG A 164 15.07 4.47 6.22
C ARG A 164 15.31 3.70 4.94
N PHE A 165 14.23 3.29 4.28
CA PHE A 165 14.28 2.62 2.98
C PHE A 165 13.38 3.33 1.98
N ALA A 166 13.68 3.16 0.69
CA ALA A 166 12.86 3.68 -0.40
C ALA A 166 12.71 2.66 -1.54
N ALA A 167 11.51 2.60 -2.11
CA ALA A 167 11.21 1.93 -3.38
C ALA A 167 10.22 2.81 -4.16
N GLY A 168 10.72 3.93 -4.71
CA GLY A 168 9.88 5.01 -5.25
C GLY A 168 9.55 6.04 -4.17
N ASN A 169 8.79 5.62 -3.14
CA ASN A 169 8.55 6.42 -1.94
C ASN A 169 9.54 6.04 -0.83
N SER A 170 9.97 7.00 -0.01
CA SER A 170 10.86 6.78 1.13
C SER A 170 10.07 6.77 2.44
N PHE A 171 10.32 5.82 3.33
CA PHE A 171 9.60 5.67 4.60
C PHE A 171 10.56 5.51 5.78
N ALA A 172 10.12 5.95 6.95
CA ALA A 172 10.74 5.61 8.22
C ALA A 172 10.17 4.27 8.70
N PHE A 173 11.00 3.23 8.77
CA PHE A 173 10.60 1.93 9.32
C PHE A 173 10.97 1.88 10.79
N ILE A 174 9.96 1.82 11.64
CA ILE A 174 10.08 1.93 13.10
C ILE A 174 9.67 0.59 13.71
N PRO A 175 10.63 -0.27 14.12
CA PRO A 175 10.27 -1.47 14.88
C PRO A 175 9.69 -1.06 16.24
N VAL A 176 8.63 -1.73 16.68
CA VAL A 176 7.94 -1.50 17.94
C VAL A 176 7.93 -2.78 18.75
N ALA A 177 8.16 -2.67 20.06
CA ALA A 177 8.47 -3.82 20.92
C ALA A 177 7.33 -4.84 21.02
N SER A 178 6.07 -4.41 20.94
CA SER A 178 4.89 -5.27 21.18
C SER A 178 3.61 -4.71 20.57
N LEU A 179 2.55 -5.51 20.50
CA LEU A 179 1.19 -5.06 20.18
C LEU A 179 0.66 -4.06 21.21
N GLU A 180 1.04 -4.19 22.48
CA GLU A 180 0.65 -3.24 23.53
C GLU A 180 1.22 -1.83 23.25
N ALA A 181 2.48 -1.76 22.84
CA ALA A 181 3.09 -0.49 22.42
C ALA A 181 2.48 -0.01 21.10
N MET A 182 2.22 -0.90 20.15
CA MET A 182 1.58 -0.57 18.88
C MET A 182 0.21 0.11 19.09
N ALA A 183 -0.61 -0.40 20.01
CA ALA A 183 -1.93 0.14 20.33
C ALA A 183 -1.89 1.54 20.97
N LYS A 184 -0.79 1.92 21.62
CA LYS A 184 -0.59 3.26 22.22
C LYS A 184 -0.07 4.30 21.24
N ALA A 185 0.49 3.86 20.11
CA ALA A 185 1.19 4.75 19.19
C ALA A 185 0.22 5.78 18.60
N GLU A 186 0.58 7.06 18.69
CA GLU A 186 -0.19 8.18 18.15
C GLU A 186 0.78 9.25 17.66
N VAL A 187 0.46 9.90 16.55
CA VAL A 187 1.29 11.01 16.05
C VAL A 187 1.25 12.17 17.04
N ASN A 188 2.41 12.53 17.57
CA ASN A 188 2.60 13.79 18.27
C ASN A 188 3.03 14.86 17.26
N SER A 189 2.14 15.78 16.90
CA SER A 189 2.37 16.75 15.81
C SER A 189 3.63 17.61 16.01
N GLN A 190 3.93 18.02 17.25
CA GLN A 190 5.11 18.83 17.55
C GLN A 190 6.41 18.04 17.31
N HIS A 191 6.49 16.82 17.83
CA HIS A 191 7.69 15.99 17.65
C HIS A 191 7.79 15.43 16.22
N TRP A 192 6.66 15.09 15.60
CA TRP A 192 6.58 14.66 14.21
C TRP A 192 7.15 15.69 13.25
N ALA A 193 6.80 16.96 13.41
CA ALA A 193 7.31 18.06 12.59
C ALA A 193 8.84 18.16 12.61
N THR A 194 9.47 17.77 13.72
CA THR A 194 10.93 17.81 13.89
C THR A 194 11.64 16.52 13.46
N ALA A 195 10.98 15.37 13.60
CA ALA A 195 11.60 14.07 13.38
C ALA A 195 11.32 13.46 12.00
N ILE A 196 10.15 13.73 11.42
CA ILE A 196 9.66 13.07 10.20
C ILE A 196 9.36 14.08 9.09
N SER A 197 8.65 15.16 9.39
CA SER A 197 8.27 16.16 8.37
C SER A 197 9.48 16.81 7.72
N GLY A 198 9.38 17.07 6.42
CA GLY A 198 10.44 17.73 5.64
C GLY A 198 11.70 16.88 5.41
N GLN A 199 11.76 15.64 5.91
CA GLN A 199 12.91 14.72 5.71
C GLN A 199 12.86 13.98 4.36
N GLY A 200 11.89 14.29 3.51
CA GLY A 200 11.61 13.55 2.27
C GLY A 200 11.08 12.14 2.53
N LEU A 201 10.34 11.97 3.64
CA LEU A 201 9.64 10.74 4.00
C LEU A 201 8.16 10.89 3.63
N ALA A 202 7.57 9.84 3.06
CA ALA A 202 6.13 9.75 2.82
C ALA A 202 5.35 9.44 4.11
N GLY A 203 6.01 8.88 5.12
CA GLY A 203 5.40 8.57 6.41
C GLY A 203 6.27 7.64 7.27
N ALA A 204 5.69 7.22 8.39
CA ALA A 204 6.29 6.29 9.33
C ALA A 204 5.53 4.96 9.32
N PHE A 205 6.23 3.87 8.97
CA PHE A 205 5.73 2.51 8.98
C PHE A 205 6.21 1.81 10.25
N LEU A 206 5.32 1.72 11.23
CA LEU A 206 5.57 1.03 12.48
C LEU A 206 5.32 -0.45 12.27
N TYR A 207 6.17 -1.31 12.84
CA TYR A 207 6.00 -2.75 12.70
C TYR A 207 6.47 -3.51 13.94
N THR A 208 5.84 -4.65 14.23
CA THR A 208 6.26 -5.60 15.26
C THR A 208 6.08 -7.03 14.78
N ARG A 209 6.76 -7.99 15.43
CA ARG A 209 6.59 -9.43 15.18
C ARG A 209 5.42 -10.04 15.94
N GLU A 210 4.92 -9.39 16.98
CA GLU A 210 3.70 -9.83 17.63
C GLU A 210 2.51 -9.55 16.70
N THR A 211 1.63 -10.54 16.52
CA THR A 211 0.50 -10.45 15.60
C THR A 211 -0.78 -10.94 16.25
N VAL A 212 -1.90 -10.38 15.81
CA VAL A 212 -3.26 -10.81 16.15
C VAL A 212 -3.54 -12.17 15.51
N HIS A 213 -3.17 -12.35 14.23
CA HIS A 213 -3.29 -13.63 13.56
C HIS A 213 -1.97 -14.40 13.55
N THR A 214 -2.02 -15.68 13.94
CA THR A 214 -0.83 -16.56 13.98
C THR A 214 -0.26 -16.88 12.59
N THR A 215 -1.03 -16.63 11.53
CA THR A 215 -0.59 -16.75 10.13
C THR A 215 0.16 -15.51 9.63
N SER A 216 0.07 -14.39 10.36
CA SER A 216 0.78 -13.16 10.04
C SER A 216 2.24 -13.26 10.51
N SER A 217 3.14 -12.59 9.78
CA SER A 217 4.56 -12.49 10.12
C SER A 217 4.90 -11.18 10.82
N PHE A 218 4.15 -10.12 10.50
CA PHE A 218 4.32 -8.79 11.09
C PHE A 218 2.97 -8.11 11.25
N HIS A 219 2.84 -7.34 12.32
CA HIS A 219 1.76 -6.41 12.53
C HIS A 219 2.27 -4.99 12.31
N ALA A 220 1.53 -4.18 11.56
CA ALA A 220 1.98 -2.86 11.14
C ALA A 220 0.92 -1.77 11.27
N ARG A 221 1.41 -0.53 11.36
CA ARG A 221 0.63 0.72 11.25
C ARG A 221 1.38 1.71 10.39
N MET A 222 0.67 2.60 9.70
CA MET A 222 1.30 3.58 8.80
C MET A 222 0.73 4.98 9.02
N PHE A 223 1.56 5.88 9.52
CA PHE A 223 1.21 7.28 9.74
C PHE A 223 1.73 8.17 8.61
N ALA A 224 0.87 8.99 8.01
CA ALA A 224 1.22 9.89 6.90
C ALA A 224 0.50 11.26 6.94
N PRO A 225 0.42 11.94 8.09
CA PRO A 225 -0.36 13.18 8.23
C PRO A 225 0.05 14.26 7.21
N ASP A 226 1.33 14.31 6.82
CA ASP A 226 1.86 15.25 5.82
C ASP A 226 1.27 15.05 4.41
N LEU A 227 0.68 13.89 4.11
CA LEU A 227 -0.01 13.59 2.86
C LEU A 227 -1.53 13.86 2.93
N GLY A 228 -2.03 14.38 4.06
CA GLY A 228 -3.46 14.53 4.33
C GLY A 228 -4.14 13.25 4.76
N VAL A 229 -3.37 12.19 5.06
CA VAL A 229 -3.87 10.88 5.51
C VAL A 229 -3.32 10.62 6.91
N PRO A 230 -4.10 10.80 8.00
CA PRO A 230 -3.59 10.65 9.35
C PRO A 230 -2.97 9.27 9.61
N GLU A 231 -3.69 8.21 9.23
CA GLU A 231 -3.24 6.82 9.26
C GLU A 231 -3.83 6.09 8.05
N ASP A 232 -3.04 5.22 7.42
CA ASP A 232 -3.44 4.44 6.25
C ASP A 232 -3.75 2.97 6.64
N PRO A 233 -4.93 2.40 6.29
CA PRO A 233 -5.30 1.05 6.69
C PRO A 233 -4.41 -0.07 6.13
N ALA A 234 -3.84 0.12 4.94
CA ALA A 234 -2.95 -0.85 4.31
C ALA A 234 -2.06 -0.20 3.26
N THR A 235 -0.75 -0.13 3.53
CA THR A 235 0.16 0.67 2.71
C THR A 235 1.04 -0.21 1.84
N GLY A 236 0.54 -0.57 0.65
CA GLY A 236 1.26 -1.50 -0.23
C GLY A 236 2.66 -1.03 -0.66
N SER A 237 2.85 0.27 -0.88
CA SER A 237 4.17 0.85 -1.20
C SER A 237 5.17 0.75 -0.04
N ALA A 238 4.70 0.93 1.20
CA ALA A 238 5.52 0.73 2.39
C ALA A 238 5.80 -0.76 2.62
N ALA A 239 4.84 -1.66 2.39
CA ALA A 239 5.04 -3.11 2.49
C ALA A 239 6.08 -3.64 1.49
N VAL A 240 6.05 -3.16 0.22
CA VAL A 240 7.11 -3.44 -0.76
C VAL A 240 8.46 -2.95 -0.25
N THR A 241 8.49 -1.72 0.26
CA THR A 241 9.74 -1.11 0.74
C THR A 241 10.29 -1.85 1.98
N PHE A 242 9.39 -2.36 2.83
CA PHE A 242 9.68 -3.13 4.03
C PHE A 242 10.42 -4.44 3.74
N ALA A 243 10.31 -5.00 2.52
CA ALA A 243 11.08 -6.17 2.12
C ALA A 243 12.60 -5.97 2.29
N GLY A 244 13.10 -4.74 2.08
CA GLY A 244 14.51 -4.41 2.29
C GLY A 244 14.91 -4.40 3.77
N VAL A 245 13.99 -3.97 4.64
CA VAL A 245 14.15 -4.01 6.10
C VAL A 245 14.16 -5.46 6.60
N ILE A 246 13.24 -6.28 6.11
CA ILE A 246 13.22 -7.72 6.40
C ILE A 246 14.54 -8.35 5.95
N GLN A 247 14.99 -8.13 4.72
CA GLN A 247 16.26 -8.71 4.26
C GLN A 247 17.47 -8.24 5.07
N MET A 248 17.49 -6.96 5.47
CA MET A 248 18.58 -6.38 6.26
C MET A 248 18.69 -7.01 7.66
N PHE A 249 17.57 -7.32 8.31
CA PHE A 249 17.56 -7.79 9.69
C PHE A 249 17.35 -9.30 9.84
N ASP A 250 16.57 -9.93 8.96
CA ASP A 250 16.24 -11.35 9.04
C ASP A 250 17.27 -12.21 8.31
N GLU A 251 18.12 -11.62 7.47
CA GLU A 251 19.16 -12.30 6.69
C GLU A 251 18.63 -13.57 6.00
N LEU A 252 17.52 -13.42 5.27
CA LEU A 252 16.85 -14.57 4.66
C LEU A 252 17.82 -15.31 3.72
N PRO A 253 17.85 -16.66 3.77
CA PRO A 253 18.69 -17.44 2.88
C PRO A 253 18.19 -17.35 1.44
N ASP A 254 18.98 -17.83 0.47
CA ASP A 254 18.54 -17.88 -0.92
C ASP A 254 17.23 -18.70 -1.07
N GLY A 255 16.31 -18.21 -1.91
CA GLY A 255 15.01 -18.81 -2.17
C GLY A 255 13.84 -17.81 -2.16
N HIS A 256 12.62 -18.34 -2.17
CA HIS A 256 11.37 -17.57 -2.09
C HIS A 256 10.81 -17.59 -0.67
N HIS A 257 10.52 -16.41 -0.13
CA HIS A 257 10.06 -16.22 1.24
C HIS A 257 8.76 -15.45 1.26
N LYS A 258 7.68 -16.09 1.68
CA LYS A 258 6.40 -15.44 1.90
C LYS A 258 6.33 -14.87 3.33
N ARG A 259 5.87 -13.62 3.44
CA ARG A 259 5.58 -12.93 4.70
C ARG A 259 4.19 -12.31 4.58
N ILE A 260 3.38 -12.52 5.59
CA ILE A 260 2.06 -11.90 5.68
C ILE A 260 2.17 -10.70 6.61
N ILE A 261 1.70 -9.54 6.18
CA ILE A 261 1.65 -8.33 6.99
C ILE A 261 0.18 -8.05 7.27
N GLU A 262 -0.16 -7.92 8.54
CA GLU A 262 -1.46 -7.42 8.96
C GLU A 262 -1.35 -5.94 9.33
N GLN A 263 -2.29 -5.12 8.85
CA GLN A 263 -2.30 -3.66 9.04
C GLN A 263 -3.74 -3.16 9.23
N GLY A 264 -3.90 -2.00 9.88
CA GLY A 264 -5.18 -1.29 9.98
C GLY A 264 -6.13 -1.85 11.03
N PHE A 265 -5.63 -2.68 11.95
CA PHE A 265 -6.44 -3.33 12.99
C PHE A 265 -6.94 -2.31 14.02
N GLU A 266 -6.08 -1.38 14.43
CA GLU A 266 -6.41 -0.27 15.34
C GLU A 266 -7.46 0.67 14.74
N MET A 267 -7.49 0.78 13.41
CA MET A 267 -8.47 1.58 12.67
C MET A 267 -9.82 0.86 12.49
N GLY A 268 -9.96 -0.39 12.94
CA GLY A 268 -11.13 -1.22 12.67
C GLY A 268 -11.24 -1.64 11.20
N ARG A 269 -10.15 -1.51 10.43
CA ARG A 269 -10.06 -1.83 9.01
C ARG A 269 -8.98 -2.89 8.75
N PRO A 270 -9.12 -4.09 9.32
CA PRO A 270 -8.10 -5.12 9.22
C PRO A 270 -7.83 -5.47 7.76
N SER A 271 -6.55 -5.48 7.43
CA SER A 271 -6.02 -5.66 6.09
C SER A 271 -4.90 -6.70 6.12
N ILE A 272 -4.84 -7.56 5.10
CA ILE A 272 -3.85 -8.64 4.96
C ILE A 272 -3.10 -8.45 3.64
N ILE A 273 -1.81 -8.11 3.76
CA ILE A 273 -0.91 -7.92 2.63
C ILE A 273 -0.01 -9.15 2.52
N SER A 274 0.00 -9.80 1.36
CA SER A 274 0.93 -10.87 1.03
C SER A 274 2.18 -10.29 0.39
N LEU A 275 3.33 -10.50 1.02
CA LEU A 275 4.64 -10.08 0.52
C LEU A 275 5.49 -11.32 0.24
N THR A 276 6.04 -11.43 -0.96
CA THR A 276 6.98 -12.50 -1.32
C THR A 276 8.32 -11.87 -1.69
N LEU A 277 9.38 -12.31 -1.02
CA LEU A 277 10.75 -11.90 -1.26
C LEU A 277 11.48 -13.02 -1.98
N GLU A 278 12.19 -12.69 -3.06
CA GLU A 278 13.13 -13.60 -3.71
C GLU A 278 14.55 -13.17 -3.37
N VAL A 279 15.33 -14.08 -2.80
CA VAL A 279 16.74 -13.85 -2.43
C VAL A 279 17.62 -14.78 -3.26
N ALA A 280 18.67 -14.25 -3.87
CA ALA A 280 19.67 -15.04 -4.56
C ALA A 280 21.06 -14.42 -4.44
N GLY A 281 22.05 -15.22 -4.03
CA GLY A 281 23.38 -14.75 -3.70
C GLY A 281 23.37 -13.80 -2.50
N GLY A 282 22.50 -14.04 -1.52
CA GLY A 282 22.34 -13.20 -0.31
C GLY A 282 21.74 -11.83 -0.56
N GLN A 283 21.25 -11.54 -1.77
CA GLN A 283 20.67 -10.25 -2.16
C GLN A 283 19.21 -10.42 -2.54
N LEU A 284 18.38 -9.44 -2.16
CA LEU A 284 17.00 -9.33 -2.61
C LEU A 284 16.97 -9.09 -4.12
N ARG A 285 16.34 -10.01 -4.87
CA ARG A 285 16.24 -9.98 -6.34
C ARG A 285 14.89 -9.55 -6.84
N ASN A 286 13.83 -9.92 -6.12
CA ASN A 286 12.47 -9.56 -6.46
C ASN A 286 11.63 -9.39 -5.19
N VAL A 287 10.62 -8.52 -5.30
CA VAL A 287 9.59 -8.34 -4.27
C VAL A 287 8.25 -8.38 -4.97
N ARG A 288 7.37 -9.29 -4.57
CA ARG A 288 6.00 -9.37 -5.05
C ARG A 288 5.04 -9.02 -3.94
N ILE A 289 4.11 -8.11 -4.22
CA ILE A 289 3.02 -7.77 -3.32
C ILE A 289 1.71 -8.31 -3.88
N GLY A 290 0.82 -8.78 -3.02
CA GLY A 290 -0.52 -9.17 -3.41
C GLY A 290 -1.51 -9.17 -2.27
N GLY A 291 -2.78 -9.33 -2.62
CA GLY A 291 -3.89 -9.41 -1.68
C GLY A 291 -5.23 -9.42 -2.38
N SER A 292 -6.26 -9.71 -1.59
CA SER A 292 -7.63 -9.77 -2.07
C SER A 292 -8.26 -8.38 -2.16
N ALA A 293 -9.20 -8.20 -3.07
CA ALA A 293 -10.02 -6.99 -3.15
C ALA A 293 -11.49 -7.35 -3.40
N VAL A 294 -12.38 -6.55 -2.83
CA VAL A 294 -13.83 -6.72 -2.98
C VAL A 294 -14.49 -5.41 -3.38
N ARG A 295 -15.35 -5.47 -4.40
CA ARG A 295 -16.16 -4.33 -4.84
C ARG A 295 -17.25 -4.01 -3.81
N VAL A 296 -17.38 -2.72 -3.47
CA VAL A 296 -18.28 -2.21 -2.42
C VAL A 296 -19.46 -1.47 -3.03
N THR A 297 -19.20 -0.38 -3.77
CA THR A 297 -20.23 0.49 -4.35
C THR A 297 -19.93 0.76 -5.82
N GLU A 298 -20.96 1.01 -6.62
CA GLU A 298 -20.83 1.53 -7.99
C GLU A 298 -21.78 2.73 -8.20
N GLY A 299 -21.39 3.67 -9.05
CA GLY A 299 -22.17 4.89 -9.29
C GLY A 299 -21.59 5.76 -10.40
N ARG A 300 -21.99 7.04 -10.41
CA ARG A 300 -21.49 8.05 -11.35
C ARG A 300 -21.10 9.35 -10.65
N VAL A 301 -19.92 9.88 -10.97
CA VAL A 301 -19.48 11.22 -10.56
C VAL A 301 -19.98 12.23 -11.59
N THR A 302 -20.60 13.31 -11.13
CA THR A 302 -21.05 14.43 -11.99
C THR A 302 -20.03 15.55 -11.92
N ILE A 303 -19.55 15.98 -13.11
CA ILE A 303 -18.57 17.06 -13.31
C ILE A 303 -19.21 18.19 -14.08
#